data_AF-A0A6J4VIN0-F1
#
_entry.id   AF-A0A6J4VIN0-F1
#
_cell.length_a   1.000
_cell.length_b   1.000
_cell.length_c   1.000
_cell.angle_alpha   90.00
_cell.angle_beta   90.00
_cell.angle_gamma   90.00
#
_symmetry.space_group_name_H-M   'P 1'
#
loop_
_entity.id
_entity.type
_entity.pdbx_description
1 polymer ?
#
loop_
_entity_poly.entity_id
_entity_poly.type
_entity_poly.pdbx_seq_one_letter_code
_entity_poly.pdbx_strand_id
1 'polypeptide(L)'
;LGPRANSVFPAPDPRLLGAADYGAALALSRDLNGKGISKQSHAIFPKVAEVNALMTPDLQGRVVEVHPEVSFQALAGQPMAHAKRTPEGFVERRALLAAAFGQPLWDRPAARALARPATADDVLDATVAAWSAHRFATGSAGRLPDAPETDGRGLRMEIVF
;
A
#
# COMPACT_ATOMS: atom_id res chain seq x y z
N LEU A 1 -0.64 -12.55 6.35
CA LEU A 1 -2.08 -12.53 5.97
C LEU A 1 -2.75 -13.91 5.89
N GLY A 2 -2.04 -15.03 5.96
CA GLY A 2 -2.65 -16.38 5.92
C GLY A 2 -3.59 -16.55 4.71
N PRO A 3 -4.86 -16.94 4.89
CA PRO A 3 -5.82 -17.10 3.78
C PRO A 3 -6.08 -15.81 2.98
N ARG A 4 -5.62 -14.65 3.48
CA ARG A 4 -5.79 -13.34 2.84
C ARG A 4 -4.55 -12.82 2.12
N ALA A 5 -3.56 -13.67 1.83
CA ALA A 5 -2.35 -13.29 1.08
C ALA A 5 -2.66 -12.55 -0.24
N ASN A 6 -3.75 -12.92 -0.93
CA ASN A 6 -4.22 -12.26 -2.16
C ASN A 6 -4.72 -10.81 -1.95
N SER A 7 -4.73 -10.31 -0.70
CA SER A 7 -5.08 -8.92 -0.40
C SER A 7 -3.88 -7.97 -0.55
N VAL A 8 -2.66 -8.52 -0.69
CA VAL A 8 -1.45 -7.75 -1.07
C VAL A 8 -1.26 -7.89 -2.55
N PHE A 9 -1.41 -6.78 -3.27
CA PHE A 9 -1.13 -6.74 -4.69
C PHE A 9 0.36 -6.47 -4.90
N PRO A 10 1.05 -7.23 -5.77
CA PRO A 10 2.44 -6.95 -6.06
C PRO A 10 2.55 -5.57 -6.71
N ALA A 11 3.59 -4.82 -6.35
CA ALA A 11 3.99 -3.63 -7.08
C ALA A 11 4.22 -3.98 -8.56
N PRO A 12 3.87 -3.08 -9.50
CA PRO A 12 4.12 -3.34 -10.91
C PRO A 12 5.61 -3.48 -11.16
N ASP A 13 5.99 -4.44 -12.01
CA ASP A 13 7.37 -4.59 -12.46
C ASP A 13 7.85 -3.27 -13.08
N PRO A 14 8.97 -2.69 -12.61
CA PRO A 14 9.47 -1.40 -13.10
C PRO A 14 9.64 -1.33 -14.62
N ARG A 15 9.91 -2.47 -15.28
CA ARG A 15 10.06 -2.57 -16.74
C ARG A 15 8.75 -2.30 -17.48
N LEU A 16 7.61 -2.46 -16.82
CA LEU A 16 6.28 -2.19 -17.40
C LEU A 16 5.91 -0.70 -17.34
N LEU A 17 6.55 0.08 -16.47
CA LEU A 17 6.16 1.47 -16.20
C LEU A 17 6.35 2.41 -17.40
N GLY A 18 7.21 2.03 -18.36
CA GLY A 18 7.46 2.79 -19.58
C GLY A 18 6.61 2.36 -20.78
N ALA A 19 5.65 1.45 -20.61
CA ALA A 19 4.79 1.00 -21.71
C ALA A 19 3.92 2.15 -22.25
N ALA A 20 3.79 2.23 -23.57
CA ALA A 20 3.08 3.32 -24.24
C ALA A 20 1.57 3.32 -23.95
N ASP A 21 0.99 2.13 -23.82
CA ASP A 21 -0.44 1.94 -23.53
C ASP A 21 -0.70 0.61 -22.81
N TYR A 22 -1.97 0.40 -22.43
CA TYR A 22 -2.40 -0.81 -21.74
C TYR A 22 -2.16 -2.09 -22.54
N GLY A 23 -2.29 -2.05 -23.88
CA GLY A 23 -2.05 -3.21 -24.74
C GLY A 23 -0.59 -3.63 -24.72
N ALA A 24 0.32 -2.66 -24.87
CA ALA A 24 1.76 -2.87 -24.77
C ALA A 24 2.16 -3.38 -23.37
N ALA A 25 1.64 -2.76 -22.31
CA ALA A 25 1.91 -3.17 -20.93
C ALA A 25 1.40 -4.59 -20.64
N LEU A 26 0.22 -4.94 -21.14
CA LEU A 26 -0.37 -6.26 -20.99
C LEU A 26 0.43 -7.35 -21.72
N ALA A 27 0.88 -7.07 -22.95
CA ALA A 27 1.72 -7.99 -23.71
C ALA A 27 3.06 -8.20 -23.02
N LEU A 28 3.73 -7.12 -22.62
CA LEU A 28 5.02 -7.17 -21.94
C LEU A 28 4.93 -7.89 -20.58
N SER A 29 3.86 -7.67 -19.81
CA SER A 29 3.66 -8.39 -18.55
C SER A 29 3.48 -9.89 -18.75
N ARG A 30 2.77 -10.31 -19.81
CA ARG A 30 2.60 -11.73 -20.14
C ARG A 30 3.93 -12.38 -20.51
N ASP A 31 4.77 -11.66 -21.24
CA ASP A 31 6.09 -12.12 -21.65
C ASP A 31 7.05 -12.24 -20.46
N LEU A 32 7.19 -11.17 -19.66
CA LEU A 32 8.14 -11.13 -18.55
C LEU A 32 7.71 -11.94 -17.33
N ASN A 33 6.41 -11.95 -17.02
CA ASN A 33 5.88 -12.44 -15.74
C ASN A 33 4.90 -13.61 -15.90
N GLY A 34 4.61 -14.04 -17.14
CA GLY A 34 3.64 -15.10 -17.43
C GLY A 34 2.18 -14.75 -17.11
N LYS A 35 1.89 -13.49 -16.72
CA LYS A 35 0.57 -13.05 -16.25
C LYS A 35 0.22 -11.68 -16.80
N GLY A 36 -1.08 -11.46 -17.05
CA GLY A 36 -1.59 -10.16 -17.44
C GLY A 36 -1.77 -9.20 -16.25
N ILE A 37 -1.85 -7.91 -16.55
CA ILE A 37 -2.18 -6.86 -15.58
C ILE A 37 -3.62 -6.37 -15.79
N SER A 38 -4.23 -5.85 -14.72
CA SER A 38 -5.55 -5.22 -14.82
C SER A 38 -5.46 -3.77 -15.34
N LYS A 39 -6.55 -3.26 -15.92
CA LYS A 39 -6.64 -1.82 -16.28
C LYS A 39 -6.50 -0.90 -15.06
N GLN A 40 -6.98 -1.32 -13.89
CA GLN A 40 -6.84 -0.56 -12.65
C GLN A 40 -5.37 -0.45 -12.22
N SER A 41 -4.62 -1.55 -12.31
CA SER A 41 -3.17 -1.56 -12.06
C SER A 41 -2.43 -0.66 -13.05
N HIS A 42 -2.77 -0.73 -14.34
CA HIS A 42 -2.17 0.12 -15.36
C HIS A 42 -2.46 1.61 -15.14
N ALA A 43 -3.66 1.95 -14.64
CA ALA A 43 -4.07 3.35 -14.43
C ALA A 43 -3.21 4.11 -13.41
N ILE A 44 -2.52 3.41 -12.49
CA ILE A 44 -1.62 4.03 -11.50
C ILE A 44 -0.17 4.10 -11.98
N PHE A 45 0.19 3.48 -13.12
CA PHE A 45 1.57 3.43 -13.61
C PHE A 45 2.24 4.79 -13.71
N PRO A 46 1.60 5.87 -14.21
CA PRO A 46 2.24 7.18 -14.29
C PRO A 46 2.74 7.67 -12.92
N LYS A 47 1.93 7.50 -11.86
CA LYS A 47 2.31 7.91 -10.50
C LYS A 47 3.33 6.98 -9.86
N VAL A 48 3.25 5.68 -10.13
CA VAL A 48 4.28 4.74 -9.68
C VAL A 48 5.62 5.04 -10.38
N ALA A 49 5.61 5.38 -11.67
CA ALA A 49 6.79 5.77 -12.42
C ALA A 49 7.45 7.05 -11.87
N GLU A 50 6.65 8.08 -11.55
CA GLU A 50 7.13 9.31 -10.91
C GLU A 50 7.88 9.00 -9.60
N VAL A 51 7.29 8.21 -8.71
CA VAL A 51 7.93 7.83 -7.44
C VAL A 51 9.17 6.96 -7.70
N ASN A 52 9.05 5.94 -8.55
CA ASN A 52 10.13 5.00 -8.86
C ASN A 52 11.37 5.70 -9.45
N ALA A 53 11.19 6.78 -10.22
CA ALA A 53 12.28 7.57 -10.78
C ALA A 53 13.01 8.44 -9.73
N LEU A 54 12.33 8.81 -8.63
CA LEU A 54 12.89 9.62 -7.55
C LEU A 54 13.57 8.78 -6.45
N MET A 55 13.21 7.50 -6.33
CA MET A 55 13.72 6.64 -5.26
C MET A 55 15.22 6.36 -5.40
N THR A 56 15.94 6.55 -4.29
CA THR A 56 17.35 6.20 -4.09
C THR A 56 17.52 5.44 -2.77
N PRO A 57 18.62 4.70 -2.57
CA PRO A 57 18.89 4.02 -1.29
C PRO A 57 18.84 4.97 -0.07
N ASP A 58 19.36 6.19 -0.22
CA ASP A 58 19.30 7.23 0.82
C ASP A 58 17.87 7.70 1.08
N LEU A 59 17.07 7.86 0.03
CA LEU A 59 15.67 8.29 0.17
C LEU A 59 14.82 7.23 0.87
N GLN A 60 15.19 5.94 0.81
CA GLN A 60 14.54 4.89 1.59
C GLN A 60 14.73 5.02 3.11
N GLY A 61 15.56 5.95 3.58
CA GLY A 61 15.61 6.35 4.99
C GLY A 61 14.45 7.27 5.40
N ARG A 62 13.66 7.77 4.44
CA ARG A 62 12.58 8.76 4.66
C ARG A 62 11.26 8.38 3.99
N VAL A 63 11.31 7.76 2.82
CA VAL A 63 10.16 7.36 2.02
C VAL A 63 10.14 5.84 1.94
N VAL A 64 9.05 5.23 2.40
CA VAL A 64 8.89 3.78 2.47
C VAL A 64 7.58 3.34 1.85
N GLU A 65 7.57 2.13 1.30
CA GLU A 65 6.36 1.49 0.84
C GLU A 65 5.60 0.89 2.04
N VAL A 66 4.29 1.12 2.06
CA VAL A 66 3.39 0.59 3.09
C VAL A 66 2.18 -0.02 2.40
N HIS A 67 1.70 -1.14 2.93
CA HIS A 67 0.47 -1.78 2.46
C HIS A 67 -0.61 -1.73 3.56
N PRO A 68 -1.81 -1.17 3.29
CA PRO A 68 -2.85 -1.02 4.31
C PRO A 68 -3.24 -2.33 4.99
N GLU A 69 -3.44 -3.41 4.22
CA GLU A 69 -3.81 -4.72 4.80
C GLU A 69 -2.73 -5.33 5.71
N VAL A 70 -1.45 -5.12 5.39
CA VAL A 70 -0.34 -5.56 6.24
C VAL A 70 -0.31 -4.72 7.51
N SER A 71 -0.52 -3.41 7.38
CA SER A 71 -0.55 -2.47 8.49
C SER A 71 -1.73 -2.73 9.43
N PHE A 72 -2.92 -3.01 8.89
CA PHE A 72 -4.09 -3.41 9.67
C PHE A 72 -3.85 -4.72 10.41
N GLN A 73 -3.27 -5.73 9.74
CA GLN A 73 -2.91 -6.99 10.40
C GLN A 73 -1.94 -6.72 11.56
N ALA A 74 -0.93 -5.89 11.36
CA ALA A 74 0.05 -5.57 12.38
C ALA A 74 -0.56 -4.82 13.56
N LEU A 75 -1.40 -3.83 13.31
CA LEU A 75 -2.10 -3.07 14.34
C LEU A 75 -3.04 -3.97 15.16
N ALA A 76 -3.73 -4.91 14.51
CA ALA A 76 -4.64 -5.83 15.18
C ALA A 76 -3.95 -7.03 15.85
N GLY A 77 -2.68 -7.30 15.52
CA GLY A 77 -1.97 -8.52 15.92
C GLY A 77 -2.42 -9.81 15.20
N GLN A 78 -3.41 -9.71 14.30
CA GLN A 78 -3.99 -10.84 13.57
C GLN A 78 -4.61 -10.39 12.24
N PRO A 79 -4.77 -11.29 11.25
CA PRO A 79 -5.43 -10.94 9.98
C PRO A 79 -6.86 -10.46 10.21
N MET A 80 -7.30 -9.48 9.41
CA MET A 80 -8.70 -9.02 9.39
C MET A 80 -9.64 -10.19 9.07
N ALA A 81 -10.80 -10.26 9.72
CA ALA A 81 -11.81 -11.28 9.51
C ALA A 81 -12.61 -11.05 8.22
N HIS A 82 -12.91 -9.78 7.88
CA HIS A 82 -13.81 -9.44 6.77
C HIS A 82 -13.09 -8.76 5.60
N ALA A 83 -13.46 -9.14 4.38
CA ALA A 83 -12.88 -8.59 3.16
C ALA A 83 -13.05 -7.06 3.10
N LYS A 84 -12.02 -6.31 2.68
CA LYS A 84 -12.03 -4.84 2.67
C LYS A 84 -13.27 -4.26 1.98
N ARG A 85 -13.72 -4.90 0.89
CA ARG A 85 -14.83 -4.44 0.06
C ARG A 85 -16.22 -4.71 0.63
N THR A 86 -16.33 -5.37 1.80
CA THR A 86 -17.64 -5.63 2.42
C THR A 86 -17.94 -4.58 3.50
N PRO A 87 -19.23 -4.30 3.77
CA PRO A 87 -19.62 -3.41 4.86
C PRO A 87 -19.02 -3.83 6.21
N GLU A 88 -18.93 -5.13 6.48
CA GLU A 88 -18.33 -5.67 7.70
C GLU A 88 -16.83 -5.39 7.76
N GLY A 89 -16.12 -5.51 6.63
CA GLY A 89 -14.68 -5.18 6.53
C GLY A 89 -14.39 -3.70 6.76
N PHE A 90 -15.30 -2.82 6.34
CA PHE A 90 -15.24 -1.40 6.65
C PHE A 90 -15.43 -1.15 8.16
N VAL A 91 -16.48 -1.72 8.76
CA VAL A 91 -16.78 -1.57 10.19
C VAL A 91 -15.65 -2.12 11.06
N GLU A 92 -15.07 -3.27 10.70
CA GLU A 92 -13.95 -3.88 11.41
C GLU A 92 -12.72 -2.95 11.46
N ARG A 93 -12.27 -2.45 10.30
CA ARG A 93 -11.12 -1.52 10.20
C ARG A 93 -11.41 -0.21 10.93
N ARG A 94 -12.64 0.29 10.83
CA ARG A 94 -13.08 1.47 11.57
C ARG A 94 -13.00 1.28 13.07
N ALA A 95 -13.54 0.18 13.59
CA ALA A 95 -13.53 -0.10 15.02
C ALA A 95 -12.10 -0.26 15.55
N LEU A 96 -11.23 -0.92 14.79
CA LEU A 96 -9.81 -1.08 15.13
C LEU A 96 -9.10 0.27 15.23
N LEU A 97 -9.23 1.13 14.22
CA LEU A 97 -8.63 2.46 14.26
C LEU A 97 -9.21 3.32 15.36
N ALA A 98 -10.51 3.15 15.67
CA ALA A 98 -11.14 3.87 16.75
C ALA A 98 -10.61 3.44 18.13
N ALA A 99 -10.39 2.14 18.33
CA ALA A 99 -9.79 1.60 19.54
C ALA A 99 -8.33 2.06 19.70
N ALA A 100 -7.58 2.16 18.60
CA ALA A 100 -6.17 2.57 18.63
C ALA A 100 -5.96 4.08 18.82
N PHE A 101 -6.82 4.92 18.23
CA PHE A 101 -6.58 6.37 18.12
C PHE A 101 -7.75 7.27 18.57
N GLY A 102 -8.85 6.70 19.07
CA GLY A 102 -10.04 7.44 19.48
C GLY A 102 -11.01 7.70 18.33
N GLN A 103 -11.54 8.90 18.17
CA GLN A 103 -12.55 9.15 17.13
C GLN A 103 -11.99 8.95 15.70
N PRO A 104 -12.68 8.23 14.79
CA PRO A 104 -12.23 8.02 13.41
C PRO A 104 -11.90 9.32 12.69
N LEU A 105 -10.78 9.36 11.96
CA LEU A 105 -10.29 10.58 11.32
C LEU A 105 -11.26 11.17 10.29
N TRP A 106 -12.02 10.37 9.54
CA TRP A 106 -13.02 10.90 8.58
C TRP A 106 -14.26 11.51 9.24
N ASP A 107 -14.51 11.18 10.51
CA ASP A 107 -15.57 11.82 11.29
C ASP A 107 -15.16 13.24 11.73
N ARG A 108 -13.87 13.60 11.56
CA ARG A 108 -13.37 14.94 11.85
C ARG A 108 -13.71 15.92 10.72
N PRO A 109 -14.16 17.15 11.02
CA PRO A 109 -14.47 18.17 10.01
C PRO A 109 -13.34 18.45 9.03
N ALA A 110 -12.08 18.39 9.48
CA ALA A 110 -10.90 18.64 8.64
C ALA A 110 -10.74 17.65 7.48
N ALA A 111 -11.11 16.38 7.68
CA ALA A 111 -11.06 15.37 6.61
C ALA A 111 -12.10 15.63 5.52
N ARG A 112 -13.22 16.27 5.86
CA ARG A 112 -14.31 16.60 4.92
C ARG A 112 -14.02 17.82 4.06
N ALA A 113 -12.99 18.60 4.38
CA ALA A 113 -12.62 19.84 3.68
C ALA A 113 -11.60 19.63 2.54
N LEU A 114 -11.19 18.39 2.24
CA LEU A 114 -10.20 18.09 1.19
C LEU A 114 -10.78 18.33 -0.22
N ALA A 115 -9.96 18.94 -1.11
CA ALA A 115 -10.34 19.38 -2.46
C ALA A 115 -10.84 18.26 -3.39
N ARG A 116 -10.52 17.01 -3.08
CA ARG A 116 -11.17 15.81 -3.64
C ARG A 116 -11.73 15.01 -2.47
N PRO A 117 -13.03 14.67 -2.47
CA PRO A 117 -13.57 13.82 -1.42
C PRO A 117 -12.90 12.45 -1.53
N ALA A 118 -12.01 12.15 -0.57
CA ALA A 118 -11.50 10.82 -0.36
C ALA A 118 -12.66 9.89 -0.04
N THR A 119 -12.64 8.65 -0.53
CA THR A 119 -13.62 7.67 -0.07
C THR A 119 -13.35 7.34 1.40
N ALA A 120 -14.35 6.83 2.12
CA ALA A 120 -14.16 6.44 3.51
C ALA A 120 -13.04 5.37 3.65
N ASP A 121 -12.93 4.48 2.67
CA ASP A 121 -11.86 3.48 2.57
C ASP A 121 -10.48 4.11 2.41
N ASP A 122 -10.34 5.17 1.60
CA ASP A 122 -9.07 5.86 1.42
C ASP A 122 -8.59 6.51 2.73
N VAL A 123 -9.52 7.02 3.54
CA VAL A 123 -9.16 7.60 4.85
C VAL A 123 -8.74 6.52 5.84
N LEU A 124 -9.43 5.38 5.87
CA LEU A 124 -9.03 4.21 6.65
C LEU A 124 -7.59 3.78 6.31
N ASP A 125 -7.32 3.59 5.02
CA ASP A 125 -6.02 3.16 4.51
C ASP A 125 -4.91 4.17 4.81
N ALA A 126 -5.18 5.46 4.59
CA ALA A 126 -4.22 6.52 4.90
C ALA A 126 -3.93 6.62 6.41
N THR A 127 -4.93 6.38 7.25
CA THR A 127 -4.76 6.40 8.72
C THR A 127 -3.83 5.29 9.16
N VAL A 128 -4.07 4.06 8.69
CA VAL A 128 -3.22 2.93 9.10
C VAL A 128 -1.82 3.03 8.46
N ALA A 129 -1.71 3.59 7.25
CA ALA A 129 -0.40 3.84 6.64
C ALA A 129 0.41 4.90 7.40
N ALA A 130 -0.25 5.95 7.90
CA ALA A 130 0.38 6.95 8.76
C ALA A 130 0.86 6.35 10.09
N TRP A 131 0.14 5.38 10.64
CA TRP A 131 0.59 4.64 11.83
C TRP A 131 1.87 3.85 11.55
N SER A 132 1.94 3.11 10.44
CA SER A 132 3.16 2.39 10.03
C SER A 132 4.33 3.35 9.77
N ALA A 133 4.06 4.49 9.12
CA ALA A 133 5.07 5.52 8.88
C ALA A 133 5.61 6.12 10.19
N HIS A 134 4.75 6.33 11.19
CA HIS A 134 5.17 6.77 12.53
C HIS A 134 6.07 5.73 13.21
N ARG A 135 5.72 4.45 13.12
CA ARG A 135 6.57 3.36 13.64
C ARG A 135 7.92 3.31 12.94
N PHE A 136 7.95 3.54 11.62
CA PHE A 136 9.20 3.63 10.86
C PHE A 136 10.08 4.78 11.36
N ALA A 137 9.50 5.98 11.46
CA ALA A 137 10.20 7.17 11.92
C ALA A 137 10.72 7.07 13.36
N THR A 138 10.10 6.22 14.18
CA THR A 138 10.48 5.98 15.59
C THR A 138 11.29 4.70 15.80
N GLY A 139 11.64 3.97 14.74
CA GLY A 139 12.47 2.76 14.82
C GLY A 139 11.75 1.52 15.38
N SER A 140 10.41 1.50 15.37
CA SER A 140 9.58 0.41 15.90
C SER A 140 8.80 -0.37 14.83
N ALA A 141 8.97 -0.05 13.55
CA ALA A 141 8.28 -0.73 12.45
C ALA A 141 8.89 -2.11 12.13
N GLY A 142 8.03 -3.02 11.68
CA GLY A 142 8.45 -4.25 11.02
C GLY A 142 8.62 -4.05 9.51
N ARG A 143 9.18 -5.06 8.84
CA ARG A 143 9.34 -5.09 7.38
C ARG A 143 9.02 -6.47 6.83
N LEU A 144 8.48 -6.53 5.61
CA LEU A 144 8.27 -7.77 4.86
C LEU A 144 9.06 -7.73 3.55
N PRO A 145 9.93 -8.71 3.27
CA PRO A 145 10.40 -9.75 4.20
C PRO A 145 11.33 -9.16 5.29
N ASP A 146 11.56 -9.89 6.38
CA ASP A 146 12.43 -9.44 7.50
C ASP A 146 13.86 -9.11 7.04
N ALA A 147 14.35 -9.84 6.04
CA ALA A 147 15.61 -9.59 5.35
C ALA A 147 15.30 -9.22 3.89
N PRO A 148 15.11 -7.92 3.58
CA PRO A 148 14.76 -7.49 2.23
C PRO A 148 15.93 -7.64 1.27
N GLU A 149 15.65 -8.24 0.11
CA GLU A 149 16.54 -8.23 -1.03
C GLU A 149 16.65 -6.81 -1.61
N THR A 150 17.69 -6.56 -2.41
CA THR A 150 17.88 -5.28 -3.11
C THR A 150 17.77 -5.46 -4.61
N ASP A 151 17.17 -4.48 -5.29
CA ASP A 151 17.10 -4.46 -6.75
C ASP A 151 18.45 -4.06 -7.39
N GLY A 152 18.52 -4.05 -8.72
CA GLY A 152 19.73 -3.64 -9.45
C GLY A 152 20.16 -2.17 -9.25
N ARG A 153 19.35 -1.35 -8.56
CA ARG A 153 19.66 0.03 -8.17
C ARG A 153 20.04 0.13 -6.68
N GLY A 154 20.08 -0.99 -5.96
CA GLY A 154 20.34 -1.04 -4.52
C GLY A 154 19.14 -0.65 -3.67
N LEU A 155 17.93 -0.57 -4.24
CA LEU A 155 16.72 -0.30 -3.47
C LEU A 155 16.25 -1.57 -2.76
N ARG A 156 16.00 -1.48 -1.47
CA ARG A 156 15.39 -2.57 -0.70
C ARG A 156 13.96 -2.82 -1.20
N MET A 157 13.65 -4.07 -1.50
CA MET A 157 12.31 -4.51 -1.87
C MET A 157 11.58 -4.93 -0.60
N GLU A 158 10.89 -3.97 0.05
CA GLU A 158 10.28 -4.16 1.36
C GLU A 158 8.93 -3.46 1.49
N ILE A 159 8.03 -4.05 2.28
CA ILE A 159 6.82 -3.39 2.79
C ILE A 159 7.02 -3.12 4.27
N VAL A 160 6.87 -1.86 4.69
CA VAL A 160 6.97 -1.43 6.08
C VAL A 160 5.59 -1.44 6.74
N PHE A 161 5.53 -1.86 8.02
CA PHE A 161 4.29 -1.92 8.80
C PHE A 161 4.47 -1.66 10.30
#